data_AF-A0A2G8BCW9-F1
#
_entry.id   AF-A0A2G8BCW9-F1
#
_cell.length_a   1.000
_cell.length_b   1.000
_cell.length_c   1.000
_cell.angle_alpha   90.00
_cell.angle_beta   90.00
_cell.angle_gamma   90.00
#
_symmetry.space_group_name_H-M   'P 1'
#
loop_
_entity.id
_entity.type
_entity.pdbx_description
1 polymer ?
#
loop_
_entity_poly.entity_id
_entity_poly.type
_entity_poly.pdbx_seq_one_letter_code
_entity_poly.pdbx_strand_id
1 'polypeptide(L)' 'MPTDSPGAEFAYDLTLDEVRRRAAVLEAIGDDWDPVHALAEEERAYALLYSGLDAEQRRHYDELVKAGVLPHRAVDRAAD' A
#
# COMPACT_ATOMS: atom_id res chain seq x y z
N MET A 1 -53.04 11.12 -9.73
CA MET A 1 -51.79 11.48 -9.03
C MET A 1 -51.02 10.20 -8.80
N PRO A 2 -49.81 10.02 -9.37
CA PRO A 2 -48.99 8.87 -9.00
C PRO A 2 -48.55 9.10 -7.55
N THR A 3 -48.82 8.13 -6.68
CA THR A 3 -48.33 8.14 -5.30
C THR A 3 -46.82 7.92 -5.36
N ASP A 4 -46.07 8.90 -4.88
CA ASP A 4 -44.63 8.80 -4.70
C ASP A 4 -44.36 7.56 -3.82
N SER A 5 -43.77 6.51 -4.41
CA SER A 5 -43.34 5.35 -3.65
C SER A 5 -42.32 5.85 -2.63
N PRO A 6 -42.42 5.50 -1.33
CA PRO A 6 -41.48 5.99 -0.34
C PRO A 6 -40.08 5.65 -0.81
N GLY A 7 -39.26 6.69 -1.02
CA GLY A 7 -37.94 6.59 -1.61
C GLY A 7 -37.15 5.50 -0.88
N ALA A 8 -36.71 4.49 -1.62
CA ALA A 8 -35.95 3.39 -1.05
C ALA A 8 -34.69 3.96 -0.36
N GLU A 9 -34.55 3.69 0.93
CA GLU A 9 -33.37 4.06 1.69
C GLU A 9 -32.18 3.26 1.14
N PHE A 10 -31.20 3.96 0.57
CA PHE A 10 -29.97 3.32 0.11
C PHE A 10 -29.05 3.08 1.31
N ALA A 11 -29.12 1.88 1.86
CA ALA A 11 -28.19 1.39 2.86
C ALA A 11 -27.16 0.46 2.20
N TYR A 12 -25.87 0.76 2.38
CA TYR A 12 -24.77 -0.03 1.82
C TYR A 12 -23.84 -0.51 2.93
N ASP A 13 -23.63 -1.82 3.01
CA ASP A 13 -22.71 -2.42 3.97
C ASP A 13 -21.29 -2.45 3.38
N LEU A 14 -20.48 -1.46 3.76
CA LEU A 14 -19.08 -1.36 3.35
C LEU A 14 -18.22 -2.50 3.90
N THR A 15 -18.60 -3.11 5.02
CA THR A 15 -17.83 -4.22 5.61
C THR A 15 -18.00 -5.47 4.77
N LEU A 16 -19.24 -5.78 4.41
CA LEU A 16 -19.56 -6.90 3.53
C LEU A 16 -18.93 -6.71 2.15
N ASP A 17 -18.96 -5.50 1.62
CA ASP A 17 -18.38 -5.22 0.32
C ASP A 17 -16.85 -5.29 0.32
N GLU A 18 -16.19 -4.83 1.38
CA GLU A 18 -14.74 -4.97 1.52
C GLU A 18 -14.30 -6.45 1.57
N VAL A 19 -15.08 -7.31 2.23
CA VAL A 19 -14.83 -8.76 2.21
C VAL A 19 -14.94 -9.31 0.78
N ARG A 20 -15.95 -8.90 0.01
CA ARG A 20 -16.12 -9.33 -1.39
C ARG A 20 -14.97 -8.84 -2.27
N ARG A 21 -14.55 -7.58 -2.11
CA ARG A 21 -13.42 -7.00 -2.84
C ARG A 21 -12.13 -7.78 -2.56
N ARG A 22 -11.83 -8.08 -1.29
CA ARG A 22 -10.64 -8.87 -0.91
C ARG A 22 -10.69 -10.28 -1.46
N ALA A 23 -11.83 -10.95 -1.40
CA ALA A 23 -12.00 -12.28 -1.96
C ALA A 23 -11.72 -12.30 -3.48
N ALA A 24 -12.30 -11.35 -4.23
CA ALA A 24 -12.07 -11.22 -5.66
C ALA A 24 -10.59 -10.91 -6.00
N VAL A 25 -9.91 -10.12 -5.16
CA VAL A 25 -8.47 -9.85 -5.33
C VAL A 25 -7.64 -11.12 -5.13
N LEU A 26 -7.91 -11.89 -4.07
CA LEU A 26 -7.19 -13.15 -3.81
C LEU A 26 -7.43 -14.17 -4.92
N GLU A 27 -8.67 -14.28 -5.42
CA GLU A 27 -9.00 -15.14 -6.56
C GLU A 27 -8.25 -14.72 -7.83
N ALA A 28 -8.15 -13.42 -8.11
CA ALA A 28 -7.44 -12.91 -9.28
C ALA A 28 -5.92 -13.09 -9.21
N ILE A 29 -5.34 -13.07 -8.00
CA ILE A 29 -3.91 -13.32 -7.78
C ILE A 29 -3.57 -14.79 -8.02
N GLY A 30 -4.45 -15.70 -7.61
CA GLY A 30 -4.32 -17.15 -7.81
C GLY A 30 -3.50 -17.87 -6.72
N ASP A 31 -3.58 -19.20 -6.74
CA ASP A 31 -3.09 -20.08 -5.68
C ASP A 31 -1.55 -20.19 -5.61
N ASP A 32 -0.85 -19.78 -6.66
CA ASP A 32 0.62 -19.82 -6.74
C ASP A 32 1.30 -18.63 -6.03
N TRP A 33 0.52 -17.69 -5.48
CA TRP A 33 1.07 -16.53 -4.81
C TRP A 33 1.59 -16.86 -3.41
N ASP A 34 2.90 -16.69 -3.22
CA ASP A 34 3.56 -16.73 -1.93
C ASP A 34 3.68 -15.28 -1.37
N PRO A 35 2.84 -14.88 -0.40
CA PRO A 35 2.88 -13.53 0.15
C PRO A 35 4.16 -13.24 0.94
N VAL A 36 4.80 -14.27 1.52
CA VAL A 36 6.05 -14.11 2.27
C VAL A 36 7.19 -13.83 1.31
N HIS A 37 7.25 -14.57 0.20
CA HIS A 37 8.23 -14.32 -0.85
C HIS A 37 8.01 -12.94 -1.49
N ALA A 38 6.76 -12.57 -1.79
CA ALA A 38 6.44 -11.25 -2.35
C ALA A 38 6.88 -10.09 -1.44
N LEU A 39 6.66 -10.20 -0.12
CA LEU A 39 7.12 -9.22 0.85
C LEU A 39 8.65 -9.12 0.90
N ALA A 40 9.36 -10.26 0.89
CA ALA A 40 10.81 -10.28 0.88
C ALA A 40 11.40 -9.63 -0.40
N GLU A 41 10.77 -9.85 -1.55
CA GLU A 41 11.14 -9.19 -2.81
C GLU A 41 10.89 -7.68 -2.78
N GLU A 42 9.76 -7.25 -2.20
CA GLU A 42 9.47 -5.83 -1.99
C GLU A 42 10.53 -5.17 -1.08
N GLU A 43 10.92 -5.82 0.02
CA GLU A 43 11.98 -5.32 0.90
C GLU A 43 13.32 -5.20 0.18
N ARG A 44 13.68 -6.19 -0.65
CA ARG A 44 14.88 -6.14 -1.50
C ARG A 44 14.80 -4.99 -2.49
N ALA A 45 13.67 -4.79 -3.17
CA ALA A 45 13.46 -3.66 -4.09
C ALA A 45 13.60 -2.31 -3.37
N TYR A 46 13.00 -2.18 -2.18
CA TYR A 46 13.16 -1.00 -1.32
C TYR A 46 14.62 -0.78 -0.90
N ALA A 47 15.40 -1.84 -0.66
CA ALA A 47 16.83 -1.75 -0.37
C ALA A 47 17.67 -1.31 -1.59
N LEU A 48 17.12 -1.39 -2.80
CA LEU A 48 17.76 -0.87 -4.01
C LEU A 48 17.42 0.59 -4.30
N LEU A 49 16.33 1.13 -3.76
CA LEU A 49 16.00 2.56 -3.93
C LEU A 49 17.18 3.43 -3.47
N TYR A 50 17.70 4.31 -4.31
CA TYR A 50 18.82 5.17 -3.92
C TYR A 50 20.12 4.43 -3.54
N SER A 51 20.31 3.16 -3.94
CA SER A 51 21.56 2.42 -3.70
C SER A 51 22.71 2.92 -4.60
N GLY A 52 22.39 3.37 -5.81
CA GLY A 52 23.36 3.86 -6.81
C GLY A 52 23.51 5.37 -6.91
N LEU A 53 23.23 6.13 -5.83
CA LEU A 53 23.38 7.59 -5.89
C LEU A 53 24.85 8.00 -5.95
N ASP A 54 25.14 8.96 -6.82
CA ASP A 54 26.41 9.68 -6.78
C ASP A 54 26.51 10.63 -5.57
N ALA A 55 27.64 11.32 -5.44
CA ALA A 55 27.91 12.18 -4.29
C ALA A 55 26.94 13.37 -4.17
N GLU A 56 26.53 13.96 -5.29
CA GLU A 56 25.60 15.09 -5.28
C GLU A 56 24.19 14.61 -4.95
N GLN A 57 23.76 13.52 -5.57
CA GLN A 57 22.47 12.89 -5.30
C GLN A 57 22.38 12.41 -3.86
N ARG A 58 23.46 11.85 -3.29
CA ARG A 58 23.52 11.43 -1.89
C ARG A 58 23.30 12.62 -0.95
N ARG A 59 23.94 13.76 -1.23
CA ARG A 59 23.76 14.97 -0.44
C ARG A 59 22.29 15.43 -0.43
N HIS A 60 21.64 15.45 -1.59
CA HIS A 60 20.22 15.82 -1.68
C HIS A 60 19.32 14.82 -0.94
N TYR A 61 19.60 13.52 -1.06
CA TYR A 61 18.89 12.48 -0.31
C TYR A 61 18.99 12.71 1.20
N ASP A 62 20.19 13.00 1.72
CA ASP A 62 20.40 13.26 3.15
C ASP A 62 19.66 14.52 3.63
N GLU A 63 19.62 15.58 2.80
CA GLU A 63 18.84 16.79 3.08
C GLU A 63 17.33 16.51 3.15
N LEU A 64 16.82 15.70 2.22
CA LEU A 64 15.40 15.30 2.19
C LEU A 64 15.01 14.41 3.38
N VAL A 65 15.89 13.49 3.78
CA VAL A 65 15.69 12.68 5.00
C VAL A 65 15.68 13.58 6.24
N LYS A 66 16.64 14.51 6.34
CA LYS A 66 16.69 15.47 7.46
C LYS A 66 15.44 16.37 7.52
N ALA A 67 14.88 16.72 6.37
CA ALA A 67 13.65 17.50 6.28
C ALA A 67 12.37 16.68 6.55
N GLY A 68 12.48 15.35 6.72
CA GLY A 68 11.33 14.46 6.91
C GLY A 68 10.53 14.20 5.64
N VAL A 69 11.07 14.56 4.48
CA VAL A 69 10.41 14.30 3.17
C VAL A 69 10.59 12.84 2.76
N LEU A 70 11.75 12.26 3.07
CA LEU A 70 12.05 10.85 2.82
C LEU A 70 12.25 10.08 4.14
N PRO A 71 11.81 8.81 4.21
CA PRO A 71 11.96 7.98 5.40
C PRO A 71 13.43 7.62 5.67
N HIS A 72 13.79 7.45 6.95
CA HIS A 72 15.13 7.04 7.32
C HIS A 72 15.28 5.51 7.24
N ARG A 73 16.21 5.05 6.40
CA ARG A 73 16.34 3.65 5.97
C ARG A 73 16.58 2.62 7.09
N ALA A 74 17.12 3.05 8.24
CA ALA A 74 17.60 2.14 9.30
C ALA A 74 16.66 2.01 10.51
N VAL A 75 15.59 2.81 10.63
CA VAL A 75 14.88 2.95 11.92
C VAL A 75 13.39 2.56 11.87
N ASP A 76 12.73 2.57 10.71
CA ASP A 76 11.25 2.53 10.69
C ASP A 76 10.59 1.17 10.39
N ARG A 77 11.28 0.02 10.49
CA ARG A 77 10.67 -1.27 10.09
C ARG A 77 10.70 -2.41 11.11
N ALA A 78 10.95 -2.11 12.37
CA ALA A 78 10.81 -3.11 13.44
C ALA A 78 9.96 -2.63 14.63
N ALA A 79 9.26 -1.51 14.49
CA ALA A 79 8.38 -0.99 15.54
C ALA A 79 7.08 -0.47 14.92
N ASP A 80 6.16 -1.39 14.60
CA ASP A 80 4.72 -1.33 14.92
C ASP A 80 4.06 -2.68 14.58
#